data_AF-A0A2D7S0S9-F1
#
_entry.id   AF-A0A2D7S0S9-F1
#
_cell.length_a   1.000
_cell.length_b   1.000
_cell.length_c   1.000
_cell.angle_alpha   90.00
_cell.angle_beta   90.00
_cell.angle_gamma   90.00
#
_symmetry.space_group_name_H-M   'P 1'
#
loop_
_entity.id
_entity.type
_entity.pdbx_description
1 polymer ?
#
loop_
_entity_poly.entity_id
_entity_poly.type
_entity_poly.pdbx_seq_one_letter_code
_entity_poly.pdbx_strand_id
1 'polypeptide(L)'
;MAFYEVLNDSNEVVNTIAADEQFMAANHDNYRLVPSPDTSDIEGRAWRDAELARTDIIAQTPDWPDRDDWLTYRTTLRNWPSTDSFPATRPNDPDYVAPVTGDGPPPP
;
A
#
# COMPACT_ATOMS: atom_id res chain seq x y z
N MET A 1 -4.85 17.62 1.89
CA MET A 1 -3.63 18.45 1.92
C MET A 1 -2.55 17.82 1.06
N ALA A 2 -2.18 18.51 0.00
CA ALA A 2 -1.12 18.13 -0.94
C ALA A 2 -0.09 19.26 -1.04
N PHE A 3 1.06 18.98 -1.63
CA PHE A 3 2.07 20.00 -1.90
C PHE A 3 1.86 20.60 -3.29
N TYR A 4 1.94 21.92 -3.38
CA TYR A 4 1.84 22.65 -4.63
C TYR A 4 3.04 23.58 -4.81
N GLU A 5 3.54 23.65 -6.04
CA GLU A 5 4.54 24.64 -6.45
C GLU A 5 3.82 25.83 -7.08
N VAL A 6 4.06 27.03 -6.55
CA VAL A 6 3.58 28.30 -7.10
C VAL A 6 4.61 28.80 -8.10
N LEU A 7 4.15 29.23 -9.29
CA LEU A 7 5.01 29.69 -10.37
C LEU A 7 4.85 31.19 -10.61
N ASN A 8 5.92 31.84 -11.07
CA ASN A 8 5.86 33.20 -11.61
C ASN A 8 5.43 33.20 -13.10
N ASP A 9 5.33 34.38 -13.71
CA ASP A 9 4.96 34.54 -15.12
C ASP A 9 5.94 33.89 -16.12
N SER A 10 7.15 33.58 -15.68
CA SER A 10 8.19 32.87 -16.46
C SER A 10 8.15 31.34 -16.26
N ASN A 11 7.14 30.81 -15.56
CA ASN A 11 7.03 29.40 -15.16
C ASN A 11 8.18 28.90 -14.27
N GLU A 12 8.81 29.79 -13.49
CA GLU A 12 9.80 29.42 -12.50
C GLU A 12 9.13 29.21 -11.14
N VAL A 13 9.56 28.18 -10.41
CA VAL A 13 9.04 27.89 -9.07
C VAL A 13 9.53 28.94 -8.09
N VAL A 14 8.61 29.66 -7.47
CA VAL A 14 8.91 30.69 -6.46
C VAL A 14 8.65 30.23 -5.04
N ASN A 15 7.74 29.27 -4.86
CA ASN A 15 7.40 28.73 -3.55
C ASN A 15 6.79 27.32 -3.64
N THR A 16 6.90 26.56 -2.55
CA THR A 16 6.24 25.24 -2.39
C THR A 16 5.44 25.25 -1.10
N ILE A 17 4.13 25.04 -1.18
CA ILE A 17 3.21 25.14 -0.03
C ILE A 17 2.34 23.90 0.13
N ALA A 18 2.02 23.55 1.37
CA ALA A 18 1.06 22.49 1.69
C ALA A 18 -0.34 23.11 1.83
N ALA A 19 -1.26 22.74 0.94
CA ALA A 19 -2.62 23.29 0.90
C ALA A 19 -3.59 22.28 0.26
N ASP A 20 -4.87 22.63 0.21
CA ASP A 20 -5.88 21.92 -0.58
C ASP A 20 -6.10 22.64 -1.91
N GLU A 21 -6.58 21.92 -2.92
CA GLU A 21 -6.73 22.46 -4.30
C GLU A 21 -7.59 23.74 -4.33
N GLN A 22 -8.68 23.77 -3.56
CA GLN A 22 -9.54 24.96 -3.45
C GLN A 22 -8.80 26.20 -2.96
N PHE A 23 -7.87 26.04 -2.00
CA PHE A 23 -7.07 27.17 -1.51
C PHE A 23 -6.12 27.67 -2.59
N MET A 24 -5.49 26.74 -3.33
CA MET A 24 -4.60 27.10 -4.43
C MET A 24 -5.35 27.84 -5.54
N ALA A 25 -6.49 27.30 -5.98
CA ALA A 25 -7.32 27.89 -7.02
C ALA A 25 -7.88 29.27 -6.65
N ALA A 26 -8.12 29.52 -5.35
CA ALA A 26 -8.66 30.80 -4.89
C ALA A 26 -7.60 31.90 -4.69
N ASN A 27 -6.32 31.53 -4.45
CA ASN A 27 -5.28 32.48 -4.05
C ASN A 27 -4.11 32.60 -5.06
N HIS A 28 -3.98 31.66 -6.00
CA HIS A 28 -2.85 31.60 -6.92
C HIS A 28 -3.31 31.38 -8.36
N ASP A 29 -2.87 32.25 -9.28
CA ASP A 29 -3.16 32.14 -10.71
C ASP A 29 -2.37 31.01 -11.41
N ASN A 30 -1.11 30.80 -11.00
CA ASN A 30 -0.21 29.79 -11.57
C ASN A 30 0.36 28.88 -10.49
N TYR A 31 -0.07 27.62 -10.49
CA TYR A 31 0.45 26.57 -9.59
C TYR A 31 0.43 25.20 -10.27
N ARG A 32 1.23 24.26 -9.76
CA ARG A 32 1.15 22.84 -10.13
C ARG A 32 1.22 21.94 -8.91
N LEU A 33 0.51 20.82 -8.97
CA LEU A 33 0.59 19.78 -7.95
C LEU A 33 1.99 19.16 -7.97
N VAL A 34 2.62 19.09 -6.81
CA VAL A 34 3.82 18.27 -6.63
C VAL A 34 3.34 16.82 -6.50
N PRO A 35 3.72 15.93 -7.44
CA PRO A 35 3.39 14.53 -7.28
C PRO A 35 4.03 14.03 -5.99
N SER A 36 3.24 13.38 -5.14
CA SER A 36 3.80 12.64 -4.01
C SER A 36 4.76 11.59 -4.57
N PRO A 37 5.92 11.33 -3.92
CA PRO A 37 6.72 10.17 -4.29
C PRO A 37 5.84 8.92 -4.18
N ASP A 38 5.89 8.06 -5.20
CA ASP A 38 5.20 6.78 -5.16
C ASP A 38 5.93 5.87 -4.15
N THR A 39 5.38 5.77 -2.93
CA THR A 39 5.95 4.97 -1.83
C THR A 39 5.43 3.54 -1.80
N SER A 40 4.56 3.16 -2.74
CA SER A 40 3.87 1.87 -2.73
C SER A 40 4.84 0.68 -2.71
N ASP A 41 5.96 0.78 -3.41
CA ASP A 41 7.02 -0.24 -3.42
C ASP A 41 7.68 -0.41 -2.04
N ILE A 42 7.94 0.71 -1.38
CA ILE A 42 8.56 0.75 -0.04
C ILE A 42 7.58 0.17 0.98
N GLU A 43 6.32 0.60 0.93
CA GLU A 43 5.25 0.11 1.81
C GLU A 43 4.99 -1.37 1.61
N GLY A 44 5.00 -1.84 0.35
CA GLY A 44 4.88 -3.25 0.02
C GLY A 44 6.03 -4.07 0.62
N ARG A 45 7.29 -3.64 0.45
CA ARG A 45 8.45 -4.33 1.04
C ARG A 45 8.40 -4.34 2.57
N ALA A 46 8.03 -3.21 3.18
CA ALA A 46 7.88 -3.12 4.63
C ALA A 46 6.80 -4.09 5.15
N TRP A 47 5.66 -4.18 4.46
CA TRP A 47 4.62 -5.14 4.82
C TRP A 47 5.10 -6.59 4.69
N ARG A 48 5.76 -6.94 3.58
CA ARG A 48 6.35 -8.27 3.38
C ARG A 48 7.29 -8.64 4.52
N ASP A 49 8.16 -7.71 4.93
CA ASP A 49 9.15 -7.96 5.98
C ASP A 49 8.49 -8.13 7.35
N ALA A 50 7.46 -7.33 7.66
CA ALA A 50 6.65 -7.50 8.85
C ALA A 50 5.92 -8.85 8.87
N GLU A 51 5.39 -9.28 7.73
CA GLU A 51 4.68 -10.56 7.60
C GLU A 51 5.64 -11.76 7.69
N LEU A 52 6.84 -11.66 7.12
CA LEU A 52 7.91 -12.64 7.31
C LEU A 52 8.37 -12.71 8.76
N ALA A 53 8.42 -11.60 9.49
CA ALA A 53 8.72 -11.60 10.92
C ALA A 53 7.60 -12.25 11.74
N ARG A 54 6.34 -11.91 11.46
CA ARG A 54 5.15 -12.48 12.12
C ARG A 54 5.08 -13.99 11.99
N THR A 55 5.35 -14.50 10.79
CA THR A 55 5.25 -15.94 10.47
C THR A 55 6.51 -16.74 10.78
N ASP A 56 7.54 -16.13 11.36
CA ASP A 56 8.81 -16.80 11.63
C ASP A 56 8.69 -17.90 12.70
N ILE A 57 7.93 -17.62 13.77
CA ILE A 57 7.67 -18.58 14.85
C ILE A 57 6.97 -19.85 14.35
N ILE A 58 6.11 -19.71 13.34
CA ILE A 58 5.38 -20.82 12.72
C ILE A 58 6.36 -21.72 11.97
N ALA A 59 7.28 -21.13 11.21
CA ALA A 59 8.30 -21.88 10.49
C ALA A 59 9.25 -22.64 11.44
N GLN A 60 9.49 -22.12 12.64
CA GLN A 60 10.39 -22.73 13.62
C GLN A 60 9.71 -23.81 14.49
N THR A 61 8.38 -23.81 14.60
CA THR A 61 7.63 -24.72 15.47
C THR A 61 7.17 -25.95 14.69
N PRO A 62 7.75 -27.16 14.89
CA PRO A 62 7.40 -28.34 14.09
C PRO A 62 5.95 -28.80 14.25
N ASP A 63 5.38 -28.63 15.45
CA ASP A 63 4.02 -29.05 15.79
C ASP A 63 2.94 -28.00 15.46
N TRP A 64 3.27 -26.97 14.67
CA TRP A 64 2.30 -25.95 14.28
C TRP A 64 1.28 -26.52 13.27
N PRO A 65 -0.03 -26.27 13.44
CA PRO A 65 -1.06 -26.71 12.49
C PRO A 65 -0.80 -26.19 11.07
N ASP A 66 -0.90 -27.06 10.06
CA ASP A 66 -0.73 -26.70 8.65
C ASP A 66 0.60 -25.97 8.35
N ARG A 67 1.66 -26.31 9.09
CA ARG A 67 2.99 -25.69 8.95
C ARG A 67 3.51 -25.67 7.52
N ASP A 68 3.27 -26.70 6.73
CA ASP A 68 3.71 -26.77 5.34
C ASP A 68 3.06 -25.69 4.46
N ASP A 69 1.79 -25.35 4.73
CA ASP A 69 1.10 -24.24 4.04
C ASP A 69 1.70 -22.89 4.42
N TRP A 70 2.08 -22.71 5.69
CA TRP A 70 2.79 -21.53 6.15
C TRP A 70 4.19 -21.39 5.54
N LEU A 71 4.92 -22.50 5.34
CA LEU A 71 6.21 -22.48 4.64
C LEU A 71 6.04 -22.11 3.16
N THR A 72 4.99 -22.62 2.52
CA THR A 72 4.62 -22.27 1.15
C THR A 72 4.28 -20.78 1.04
N TYR A 73 3.43 -20.26 1.94
CA TYR A 73 3.09 -18.84 2.02
C TYR A 73 4.33 -17.94 2.21
N ARG A 74 5.26 -18.31 3.09
CA ARG A 74 6.53 -17.57 3.28
C ARG A 74 7.40 -17.56 2.02
N THR A 75 7.36 -18.60 1.21
CA THR A 75 8.04 -18.62 -0.09
C THR A 75 7.38 -17.66 -1.07
N THR A 76 6.05 -17.66 -1.13
CA THR A 76 5.28 -16.70 -1.93
C THR A 76 5.57 -15.26 -1.52
N LEU A 77 5.60 -14.94 -0.21
CA LEU A 77 5.95 -13.61 0.30
C LEU A 77 7.34 -13.15 -0.16
N ARG A 78 8.35 -14.03 -0.14
CA ARG A 78 9.71 -13.68 -0.59
C ARG A 78 9.76 -13.37 -2.08
N ASN A 79 8.99 -14.12 -2.88
CA ASN A 79 8.92 -13.95 -4.33
C ASN A 79 8.02 -12.79 -4.76
N TRP A 80 7.09 -12.36 -3.89
CA TRP A 80 6.06 -11.38 -4.22
C TRP A 80 6.59 -10.07 -4.83
N PRO A 81 7.69 -9.45 -4.35
CA PRO A 81 8.24 -8.23 -4.97
C PRO A 81 8.79 -8.40 -6.39
N SER A 82 8.85 -9.62 -6.90
CA SER A 82 9.24 -9.94 -8.27
C SER A 82 8.05 -10.36 -9.15
N THR A 83 6.82 -10.21 -8.65
CA THR A 83 5.59 -10.53 -9.37
C THR A 83 4.89 -9.26 -9.87
N ASP A 84 4.09 -9.38 -10.92
CA ASP A 84 3.27 -8.27 -11.45
C ASP A 84 2.20 -7.79 -10.46
N SER A 85 1.89 -8.61 -9.45
CA SER A 85 0.93 -8.27 -8.39
C SER A 85 1.50 -7.30 -7.36
N PHE A 86 2.81 -7.08 -7.33
CA PHE A 86 3.44 -6.17 -6.37
C PHE A 86 3.45 -4.72 -6.89
N PRO A 87 3.18 -3.73 -6.03
CA PRO A 87 2.78 -3.81 -4.61
C PRO A 87 1.25 -3.91 -4.39
N ALA A 88 0.46 -3.97 -5.47
CA ALA A 88 -0.98 -3.79 -5.45
C ALA A 88 -1.79 -4.88 -4.70
N THR A 89 -1.43 -6.15 -4.86
CA THR A 89 -2.18 -7.30 -4.32
C THR A 89 -1.28 -8.17 -3.47
N ARG A 90 -1.56 -8.22 -2.17
CA ARG A 90 -0.80 -9.02 -1.20
C ARG A 90 -1.17 -10.50 -1.29
N PRO A 91 -0.23 -11.43 -1.06
CA PRO A 91 -0.55 -12.85 -0.88
C PRO A 91 -1.48 -13.05 0.33
N ASN A 92 -2.43 -13.97 0.23
CA ASN A 92 -3.30 -14.36 1.34
C ASN A 92 -2.59 -15.38 2.24
N ASP A 93 -2.69 -15.19 3.56
CA ASP A 93 -2.21 -16.18 4.52
C ASP A 93 -3.08 -17.45 4.53
N PRO A 94 -2.57 -18.59 5.02
CA PRO A 94 -3.32 -19.86 5.06
C PRO A 94 -4.62 -19.81 5.88
N ASP A 95 -4.72 -18.91 6.86
CA ASP A 95 -5.90 -18.72 7.71
C ASP A 95 -6.91 -17.75 7.10
N TYR A 96 -6.60 -17.16 5.94
CA TYR A 96 -7.44 -16.16 5.30
C TYR A 96 -8.78 -16.78 4.87
N VAL A 97 -9.83 -16.40 5.58
CA VAL A 97 -11.21 -16.63 5.18
C VAL A 97 -11.72 -15.35 4.53
N ALA A 98 -12.00 -15.41 3.24
CA ALA A 98 -12.60 -14.29 2.52
C ALA A 98 -13.89 -13.86 3.24
N PRO A 99 -14.13 -12.54 3.42
CA PRO A 99 -15.36 -12.08 4.03
C PRO A 99 -16.53 -12.63 3.23
N VAL A 100 -17.46 -13.33 3.90
CA VAL A 100 -18.71 -13.76 3.28
C VAL A 100 -19.41 -12.53 2.76
N THR A 101 -19.43 -12.33 1.45
CA THR A 101 -20.31 -11.37 0.82
C THR A 101 -21.73 -11.78 1.20
N GLY A 102 -22.33 -11.03 2.13
CA GLY A 102 -23.67 -11.29 2.64
C GLY A 102 -24.69 -11.10 1.52
N ASP A 103 -24.86 -12.12 0.69
CA ASP A 103 -25.99 -12.28 -0.23
C ASP A 103 -27.08 -13.10 0.49
N GLY A 104 -27.42 -12.64 1.69
CA GLY A 104 -28.62 -13.10 2.40
C GLY A 104 -29.82 -12.32 1.86
N PRO A 105 -30.92 -12.98 1.48
CA PRO A 105 -32.10 -12.26 1.01
C PRO A 105 -32.59 -11.28 2.07
N PRO A 106 -33.11 -10.09 1.68
CA PRO A 106 -33.60 -9.10 2.65
C PRO A 106 -34.68 -9.72 3.54
N PRO A 107 -34.73 -9.36 4.85
CA PRO A 107 -35.72 -9.91 5.78
C PRO A 107 -37.15 -9.52 5.36
N PRO A 108 -38.15 -10.35 5.71
CA PRO A 108 -39.55 -10.20 5.27
C PRO A 108 -40.23 -8.94 5.79
#